data_AF-A0A7K4C947-F1
#
_entry.id   AF-A0A7K4C947-F1
#
_cell.length_a   1.000
_cell.length_b   1.000
_cell.length_c   1.000
_cell.angle_alpha   90.00
_cell.angle_beta   90.00
_cell.angle_gamma   90.00
#
_symmetry.space_group_name_H-M   'P 1'
#
loop_
_entity.id
_entity.type
_entity.pdbx_description
1 polymer ?
#
loop_
_entity_poly.entity_id
_entity_poly.type
_entity_poly.pdbx_seq_one_letter_code
_entity_poly.pdbx_strand_id
1 'polypeptide(L)'
;MKLTPADQSAQTGQGRPRMTGRGPRAHRAIREAIPIAKARGLIQLAMGGPERMYDLSIVSKIPIVFASIMFAPKILAPVPELAEYYQTDLARLRLIARDAANVTELWIRSRHGTWRFFQVTPSTLVEIDREGKRLEAGQTMDYLAGVAAKEQGGGS
;
A
#
# COMPACT_ATOMS: atom_id res chain seq x y z
N MET A 1 45.61 -48.30 -19.93
CA MET A 1 44.66 -48.12 -18.80
C MET A 1 44.08 -46.71 -18.95
N LYS A 2 42.81 -46.62 -19.34
CA LYS A 2 42.13 -45.36 -19.73
C LYS A 2 41.72 -44.59 -18.48
N LEU A 3 42.02 -43.28 -18.42
CA LEU A 3 41.40 -42.35 -17.48
C LEU A 3 40.11 -41.82 -18.13
N THR A 4 38.97 -42.14 -17.52
CA THR A 4 37.65 -41.57 -17.85
C THR A 4 37.38 -40.34 -16.97
N PRO A 5 36.84 -39.24 -17.54
CA PRO A 5 36.47 -38.04 -16.80
C PRO A 5 35.10 -38.25 -16.14
N ALA A 6 35.04 -38.09 -14.82
CA ALA A 6 33.79 -38.12 -14.06
C ALA A 6 33.26 -36.69 -13.83
N ASP A 7 32.02 -36.53 -14.26
CA ASP A 7 30.97 -35.68 -13.69
C ASP A 7 31.14 -34.16 -13.69
N GLN A 8 30.91 -33.62 -14.90
CA GLN A 8 30.03 -32.48 -15.05
C GLN A 8 28.59 -32.86 -14.66
N SER A 9 28.13 -32.45 -13.49
CA SER A 9 26.69 -32.26 -13.26
C SER A 9 26.46 -30.87 -12.68
N ALA A 10 26.03 -30.01 -13.59
CA ALA A 10 25.51 -28.68 -13.31
C ALA A 10 24.29 -28.79 -12.39
N GLN A 11 24.50 -28.57 -11.09
CA GLN A 11 23.39 -28.24 -10.20
C GLN A 11 23.00 -26.79 -10.45
N THR A 12 21.95 -26.67 -11.26
CA THR A 12 21.07 -25.53 -11.45
C THR A 12 20.40 -25.19 -10.13
N GLY A 13 21.16 -24.56 -9.24
CA GLY A 13 20.63 -23.78 -8.14
C GLY A 13 20.04 -22.50 -8.70
N GLN A 14 18.82 -22.56 -9.24
CA GLN A 14 17.97 -21.39 -9.40
C GLN A 14 17.78 -20.79 -8.01
N GLY A 15 18.68 -19.88 -7.65
CA GLY A 15 18.47 -18.95 -6.55
C GLY A 15 17.21 -18.17 -6.89
N ARG A 16 16.07 -18.60 -6.34
CA ARG A 16 14.93 -17.70 -6.17
C ARG A 16 15.54 -16.43 -5.56
N PRO A 17 15.40 -15.26 -6.18
CA PRO A 17 15.86 -14.05 -5.54
C PRO A 17 15.17 -14.01 -4.18
N ARG A 18 15.98 -14.09 -3.11
CA ARG A 18 15.51 -13.67 -1.80
C ARG A 18 15.14 -12.21 -2.01
N MET A 19 13.85 -11.93 -2.14
CA MET A 19 13.34 -10.57 -2.16
C MET A 19 13.54 -9.98 -0.76
N THR A 20 14.78 -9.63 -0.47
CA THR A 20 15.13 -8.77 0.66
C THR A 20 14.63 -7.38 0.31
N GLY A 21 13.54 -6.99 0.94
CA GLY A 21 13.22 -5.59 1.19
C GLY A 21 12.50 -4.85 0.06
N ARG A 22 11.25 -4.51 0.37
CA ARG A 22 10.52 -3.31 -0.07
C ARG A 22 10.41 -3.14 -1.60
N GLY A 23 9.20 -3.27 -2.12
CA GLY A 23 8.86 -2.62 -3.40
C GLY A 23 9.31 -1.14 -3.36
N PRO A 24 9.69 -0.55 -4.51
CA PRO A 24 10.30 0.77 -4.54
C PRO A 24 9.43 1.79 -3.80
N ARG A 25 9.92 2.30 -2.67
CA ARG A 25 9.22 3.34 -1.89
C ARG A 25 9.25 4.63 -2.70
N ALA A 26 8.11 5.06 -3.18
CA ALA A 26 8.05 6.32 -3.91
C ALA A 26 8.04 7.50 -2.95
N HIS A 27 9.20 8.12 -2.78
CA HIS A 27 9.29 9.48 -2.27
C HIS A 27 8.34 10.43 -3.03
N ARG A 28 8.05 10.14 -4.32
CA ARG A 28 7.06 10.87 -5.13
C ARG A 28 5.61 10.65 -4.68
N ALA A 29 5.24 9.42 -4.30
CA ALA A 29 3.88 9.06 -3.89
C ALA A 29 3.51 9.75 -2.57
N ILE A 30 4.47 9.94 -1.67
CA ILE A 30 4.25 10.72 -0.43
C ILE A 30 3.86 12.16 -0.77
N ARG A 31 4.56 12.82 -1.70
CA ARG A 31 4.22 14.21 -2.09
C ARG A 31 2.80 14.32 -2.64
N GLU A 32 2.37 13.33 -3.41
CA GLU A 32 1.03 13.28 -3.99
C GLU A 32 -0.06 12.87 -2.96
N ALA A 33 0.30 12.10 -1.93
CA ALA A 33 -0.59 11.73 -0.85
C ALA A 33 -0.87 12.89 0.12
N ILE A 34 0.07 13.83 0.27
CA ILE A 34 -0.07 15.00 1.16
C ILE A 34 -1.37 15.79 0.92
N PRO A 35 -1.72 16.23 -0.31
CA PRO A 35 -2.96 16.96 -0.53
C PRO A 35 -4.21 16.14 -0.19
N ILE A 36 -4.21 14.83 -0.48
CA ILE A 36 -5.30 13.91 -0.13
C ILE A 36 -5.47 13.84 1.39
N ALA A 37 -4.37 13.67 2.12
CA ALA A 37 -4.35 13.63 3.57
C ALA A 37 -4.78 14.95 4.22
N LYS A 38 -4.33 16.09 3.66
CA LYS A 38 -4.70 17.44 4.13
C LYS A 38 -6.19 17.74 3.98
N ALA A 39 -6.85 17.20 2.96
CA ALA A 39 -8.29 17.33 2.79
C ALA A 39 -9.08 16.65 3.93
N ARG A 40 -8.47 15.66 4.61
CA ARG A 40 -9.08 14.92 5.72
C ARG A 40 -8.75 15.48 7.10
N GLY A 41 -7.69 16.28 7.24
CA GLY A 41 -7.29 16.85 8.52
C GLY A 41 -5.85 17.34 8.57
N LEU A 42 -5.36 17.58 9.78
CA LEU A 42 -3.96 17.98 10.01
C LEU A 42 -3.06 16.77 9.81
N ILE A 43 -1.91 16.94 9.14
CA ILE A 43 -1.01 15.84 8.83
C ILE A 43 0.28 15.91 9.64
N GLN A 44 0.82 14.75 10.01
CA GLN A 44 2.19 14.62 10.50
C GLN A 44 2.91 13.56 9.68
N LEU A 45 4.13 13.85 9.23
CA LEU A 45 4.95 12.87 8.50
C LEU A 45 5.78 12.06 9.50
N ALA A 46 5.80 10.74 9.31
CA ALA A 46 6.66 9.88 10.12
C ALA A 46 8.13 10.12 9.78
N MET A 47 8.99 10.15 10.81
CA MET A 47 10.43 10.24 10.61
C MET A 47 10.95 9.03 9.82
N GLY A 48 11.92 9.27 8.94
CA GLY A 48 12.55 8.19 8.17
C GLY A 48 13.28 7.20 9.09
N GLY A 49 13.23 5.91 8.75
CA GLY A 49 13.96 4.89 9.50
C GLY A 49 13.61 3.45 9.09
N PRO A 50 14.45 2.47 9.46
CA PRO A 50 14.19 1.05 9.19
C PRO A 50 12.95 0.52 9.93
N GLU A 51 12.65 1.08 11.10
CA GLU A 51 11.53 0.68 11.97
C GLU A 51 10.22 1.44 11.69
N ARG A 52 10.23 2.36 10.72
CA ARG A 52 9.05 3.14 10.35
C ARG A 52 7.88 2.21 9.96
N MET A 53 6.78 2.32 10.71
CA MET A 53 5.57 1.50 10.52
C MET A 53 4.51 2.15 9.61
N TYR A 54 4.50 3.47 9.51
CA TYR A 54 3.58 4.27 8.70
C TYR A 54 4.31 5.46 8.06
N ASP A 55 3.74 6.09 7.04
CA ASP A 55 4.37 7.21 6.33
C ASP A 55 3.83 8.57 6.77
N LEU A 56 2.53 8.65 7.05
CA LEU A 56 1.91 9.85 7.61
C LEU A 56 0.78 9.50 8.58
N SER A 57 0.48 10.40 9.50
CA SER A 57 -0.75 10.38 10.29
C SER A 57 -1.64 11.55 9.92
N ILE A 58 -2.94 11.36 10.08
CA ILE A 58 -3.98 12.38 9.91
C ILE A 58 -4.68 12.53 11.24
N VAL A 59 -4.51 13.70 11.84
CA VAL A 59 -5.15 14.10 13.10
C VAL A 59 -6.44 14.84 12.75
N SER A 60 -7.55 14.22 13.10
CA SER A 60 -8.91 14.77 13.02
C SER A 60 -9.60 14.64 14.39
N LYS A 61 -10.92 14.81 14.46
CA LYS A 61 -11.71 14.84 15.71
C LYS A 61 -11.75 13.50 16.49
N ILE A 62 -10.96 12.49 16.13
CA ILE A 62 -10.95 11.05 16.52
C ILE A 62 -11.79 10.19 15.55
N PRO A 63 -11.25 9.06 15.00
CA PRO A 63 -9.95 8.45 15.28
C PRO A 63 -8.75 9.12 14.57
N ILE A 64 -7.54 8.88 15.07
CA ILE A 64 -6.29 9.24 14.39
C ILE A 64 -6.02 8.19 13.31
N VAL A 65 -5.76 8.64 12.09
CA VAL A 65 -5.45 7.75 10.96
C VAL A 65 -3.95 7.64 10.79
N PHE A 66 -3.42 6.42 10.68
CA PHE A 66 -2.03 6.13 10.34
C PHE A 66 -1.98 5.45 8.97
N ALA A 67 -1.42 6.14 7.97
CA ALA A 67 -1.40 5.66 6.60
C ALA A 67 0.01 5.21 6.17
N SER A 68 0.09 4.04 5.56
CA SER A 68 1.25 3.59 4.79
C SER A 68 0.99 3.75 3.30
N ILE A 69 1.95 4.31 2.58
CA ILE A 69 1.88 4.65 1.16
C ILE A 69 2.81 3.72 0.39
N MET A 70 2.21 2.91 -0.48
CA MET A 70 2.92 1.89 -1.26
C MET A 70 2.65 2.07 -2.75
N PHE A 71 3.55 1.53 -3.58
CA PHE A 71 3.23 1.28 -4.98
C PHE A 71 2.64 -0.11 -5.14
N ALA A 72 1.59 -0.20 -5.95
CA ALA A 72 1.01 -1.46 -6.38
C ALA A 72 1.44 -1.79 -7.82
N PRO A 73 2.10 -2.95 -8.05
CA PRO A 73 2.35 -3.42 -9.40
C PRO A 73 1.06 -3.81 -10.12
N LYS A 74 0.05 -4.29 -9.37
CA LYS A 74 -1.28 -4.65 -9.87
C LYS A 74 -2.36 -3.89 -9.10
N ILE A 75 -2.60 -2.62 -9.45
CA ILE A 75 -3.58 -1.81 -8.71
C ILE A 75 -5.01 -2.34 -8.81
N LEU A 76 -5.35 -3.10 -9.85
CA LEU A 76 -6.68 -3.68 -10.05
C LEU A 76 -6.85 -5.07 -9.41
N ALA A 77 -5.81 -5.57 -8.71
CA ALA A 77 -5.92 -6.85 -8.03
C ALA A 77 -7.06 -6.82 -6.99
N PRO A 78 -7.78 -7.93 -6.80
CA PRO A 78 -8.83 -8.03 -5.81
C PRO A 78 -8.25 -7.95 -4.40
N VAL A 79 -9.08 -7.55 -3.44
CA VAL A 79 -8.68 -7.35 -2.04
C VAL A 79 -7.91 -8.53 -1.44
N PRO A 80 -8.32 -9.81 -1.60
CA PRO A 80 -7.56 -10.94 -1.07
C PRO A 80 -6.13 -11.04 -1.62
N GLU A 81 -5.93 -10.81 -2.92
CA GLU A 81 -4.59 -10.84 -3.55
C GLU A 81 -3.73 -9.68 -3.02
N LEU A 82 -4.31 -8.50 -2.84
CA LEU A 82 -3.60 -7.36 -2.24
C LEU A 82 -3.24 -7.62 -0.77
N ALA A 83 -4.15 -8.22 0.01
CA ALA A 83 -3.91 -8.54 1.40
C ALA A 83 -2.77 -9.56 1.57
N GLU A 84 -2.70 -10.56 0.70
CA GLU A 84 -1.60 -11.52 0.64
C GLU A 84 -0.28 -10.88 0.23
N TYR A 85 -0.31 -10.04 -0.82
CA TYR A 85 0.88 -9.34 -1.32
C TYR A 85 1.50 -8.42 -0.28
N TYR A 86 0.68 -7.69 0.48
CA TYR A 86 1.13 -6.73 1.50
C TYR A 86 1.17 -7.30 2.93
N GLN A 87 1.03 -8.63 3.11
CA GLN A 87 0.86 -9.25 4.43
C GLN A 87 1.85 -8.78 5.51
N THR A 88 3.12 -8.60 5.14
CA THR A 88 4.19 -8.15 6.06
C THR A 88 3.99 -6.70 6.50
N ASP A 89 3.59 -5.81 5.59
CA ASP A 89 3.31 -4.41 5.91
C ASP A 89 2.01 -4.28 6.70
N LEU A 90 0.99 -5.08 6.36
CA LEU A 90 -0.26 -5.15 7.12
C LEU A 90 -0.04 -5.64 8.54
N ALA A 91 0.83 -6.62 8.75
CA ALA A 91 1.17 -7.10 10.09
C ALA A 91 1.73 -5.97 10.97
N ARG A 92 2.57 -5.09 10.41
CA ARG A 92 3.11 -3.91 11.13
C ARG A 92 2.03 -2.87 11.41
N LEU A 93 1.21 -2.53 10.43
CA LEU A 93 0.10 -1.60 10.61
C LEU A 93 -0.89 -2.08 11.68
N ARG A 94 -1.16 -3.39 11.74
CA ARG A 94 -2.03 -4.00 12.76
C ARG A 94 -1.48 -3.88 14.18
N LEU A 95 -0.19 -3.62 14.38
CA LEU A 95 0.36 -3.33 15.71
C LEU A 95 -0.13 -1.97 16.24
N ILE A 96 -0.38 -1.00 15.35
CA ILE A 96 -0.86 0.35 15.70
C ILE A 96 -2.37 0.34 15.98
N ALA A 97 -3.15 -0.40 15.18
CA ALA A 97 -4.62 -0.46 15.27
C ALA A 97 -5.16 -1.32 16.42
N ARG A 98 -4.35 -1.60 17.46
CA ARG A 98 -4.80 -2.28 18.68
C ARG A 98 -5.61 -1.38 19.60
N ASP A 99 -5.48 -0.06 19.44
CA ASP A 99 -6.23 0.95 20.16
C ASP A 99 -7.41 1.43 19.30
N ALA A 100 -8.62 1.48 19.87
CA ALA A 100 -9.83 1.95 19.19
C ALA A 100 -9.75 3.44 18.77
N ALA A 101 -8.86 4.22 19.38
CA ALA A 101 -8.58 5.59 18.96
C ALA A 101 -7.80 5.69 17.64
N ASN A 102 -7.26 4.56 17.14
CA ASN A 102 -6.41 4.51 15.96
C ASN A 102 -7.06 3.73 14.83
N VAL A 103 -7.01 4.30 13.63
CA VAL A 103 -7.31 3.61 12.37
C VAL A 103 -6.02 3.51 11.58
N THR A 104 -5.75 2.36 10.97
CA THR A 104 -4.63 2.20 10.06
C THR A 104 -5.11 1.98 8.64
N GLU A 105 -4.40 2.59 7.69
CA GLU A 105 -4.76 2.57 6.30
C GLU A 105 -3.58 2.19 5.41
N LEU A 106 -3.87 1.44 4.35
CA LEU A 106 -2.95 1.16 3.27
C LEU A 106 -3.39 1.97 2.04
N TRP A 107 -2.54 2.86 1.57
CA TRP A 107 -2.77 3.66 0.38
C TRP A 107 -1.85 3.14 -0.72
N ILE A 108 -2.44 2.61 -1.78
CA ILE A 108 -1.67 2.12 -2.92
C ILE A 108 -1.83 3.06 -4.10
N ARG A 109 -0.71 3.34 -4.74
CA ARG A 109 -0.65 4.10 -5.98
C ARG A 109 -0.22 3.18 -7.12
N SER A 110 -0.79 3.34 -8.31
CA SER A 110 -0.28 2.71 -9.53
C SER A 110 0.91 3.51 -10.07
N ARG A 111 1.62 2.96 -11.05
CA ARG A 111 2.62 3.75 -11.81
C ARG A 111 1.99 4.96 -12.52
N HIS A 112 0.75 4.82 -12.97
CA HIS A 112 0.03 5.80 -13.79
C HIS A 112 -0.69 6.90 -12.99
N GLY A 113 -0.68 6.86 -11.65
CA GLY A 113 -1.29 7.90 -10.81
C GLY A 113 -2.60 7.54 -10.15
N THR A 114 -3.16 6.38 -10.48
CA THR A 114 -4.38 5.88 -9.84
C THR A 114 -4.12 5.56 -8.36
N TRP A 115 -5.05 5.93 -7.50
CA TRP A 115 -5.01 5.62 -6.07
C TRP A 115 -6.13 4.68 -5.67
N ARG A 116 -5.84 3.75 -4.76
CA ARG A 116 -6.83 3.00 -3.99
C ARG A 116 -6.47 3.09 -2.51
N PHE A 117 -7.49 3.16 -1.67
CA PHE A 117 -7.34 3.36 -0.25
C PHE A 117 -8.02 2.21 0.48
N PHE A 118 -7.38 1.72 1.54
CA PHE A 118 -7.92 0.62 2.32
C PHE A 118 -7.79 0.90 3.79
N GLN A 119 -8.87 0.72 4.54
CA GLN A 119 -8.81 0.53 5.98
C GLN A 119 -8.27 -0.88 6.26
N VAL A 120 -7.25 -0.97 7.12
CA VAL A 120 -6.69 -2.25 7.57
C VAL A 120 -7.52 -2.76 8.73
N THR A 121 -8.04 -3.98 8.60
CA THR A 121 -8.77 -4.68 9.67
C THR A 121 -7.92 -5.82 10.23
N PRO A 122 -8.30 -6.43 11.37
CA PRO A 122 -7.57 -7.55 11.93
C PRO A 122 -7.36 -8.72 10.97
N SER A 123 -8.36 -8.98 10.11
CA SER A 123 -8.35 -10.13 9.19
C SER A 123 -8.10 -9.76 7.73
N THR A 124 -8.45 -8.55 7.28
CA THR A 124 -8.44 -8.20 5.85
C THR A 124 -8.22 -6.70 5.61
N LEU A 125 -8.48 -6.26 4.38
CA LEU A 125 -8.61 -4.88 3.96
C LEU A 125 -10.08 -4.58 3.64
N VAL A 126 -10.51 -3.37 3.95
CA VAL A 126 -11.79 -2.81 3.50
C VAL A 126 -11.50 -1.60 2.64
N GLU A 127 -11.97 -1.59 1.40
CA GLU A 127 -11.74 -0.47 0.51
C GLU A 127 -12.52 0.77 0.97
N ILE A 128 -11.86 1.92 0.91
CA ILE A 128 -12.40 3.23 1.29
C ILE A 128 -12.15 4.22 0.16
N ASP A 129 -12.95 5.29 0.12
CA ASP A 129 -12.71 6.43 -0.75
C ASP A 129 -11.58 7.33 -0.22
N ARG A 130 -11.26 8.37 -0.99
CA ARG A 130 -10.28 9.41 -0.66
C ARG A 130 -10.59 10.16 0.63
N GLU A 131 -11.85 10.18 1.04
CA GLU A 131 -12.34 10.85 2.25
C GLU A 131 -12.31 9.90 3.47
N GLY A 132 -12.09 8.60 3.25
CA GLY A 132 -12.03 7.57 4.27
C GLY A 132 -13.36 6.86 4.54
N LYS A 133 -14.36 7.01 3.68
CA LYS A 133 -15.64 6.30 3.77
C LYS A 133 -15.55 4.95 3.09
N ARG A 134 -16.17 3.93 3.66
CA ARG A 134 -16.20 2.58 3.08
C ARG A 134 -16.89 2.58 1.72
N LEU A 135 -16.27 1.93 0.74
CA LEU A 135 -16.91 1.59 -0.52
C LEU A 135 -17.64 0.26 -0.35
N GLU A 136 -18.84 0.13 -0.92
CA GLU A 136 -19.52 -1.16 -0.94
C GLU A 136 -18.83 -2.11 -1.92
N ALA A 137 -18.97 -3.42 -1.69
CA ALA A 137 -18.39 -4.43 -2.57
C ALA A 137 -18.88 -4.23 -4.02
N GLY A 138 -17.93 -4.10 -4.96
CA GLY A 138 -18.21 -3.92 -6.39
C GLY A 138 -18.16 -2.46 -6.87
N GLN A 139 -18.12 -1.46 -5.99
CA GLN A 139 -18.11 -0.04 -6.38
C GLN A 139 -16.72 0.50 -6.74
N THR A 140 -15.67 -0.32 -6.65
CA THR A 140 -14.28 0.09 -6.92
C THR A 140 -14.12 0.72 -8.30
N MET A 141 -14.67 0.09 -9.35
CA MET A 141 -14.46 0.56 -10.72
C MET A 141 -15.21 1.86 -11.00
N ASP A 142 -16.45 1.97 -10.51
CA ASP A 142 -17.27 3.18 -10.66
C ASP A 142 -16.64 4.36 -9.92
N TYR A 143 -16.11 4.11 -8.72
CA TYR A 143 -15.38 5.11 -7.95
C TYR A 143 -14.13 5.59 -8.70
N LEU A 144 -13.29 4.67 -9.19
CA LEU A 144 -12.08 5.01 -9.92
C LEU A 144 -12.38 5.79 -11.21
N ALA A 145 -13.46 5.44 -11.91
CA ALA A 145 -13.92 6.16 -13.10
C ALA A 145 -14.39 7.58 -12.76
N GLY A 146 -15.19 7.75 -11.69
CA GLY A 146 -15.67 9.05 -11.24
C GLY A 146 -14.55 9.99 -10.77
N VAL A 147 -13.51 9.44 -10.15
CA VAL A 147 -12.31 10.20 -9.77
C VAL A 147 -11.53 10.69 -10.99
N ALA A 148 -11.28 9.81 -11.97
CA ALA A 148 -10.56 10.18 -13.19
C ALA A 148 -11.25 11.30 -13.96
N ALA A 149 -12.59 11.29 -14.02
CA ALA A 149 -13.37 12.35 -14.66
C ALA A 149 -13.21 13.72 -13.95
N LYS A 150 -13.21 13.73 -12.61
CA LYS A 150 -13.04 14.97 -11.82
C LYS A 150 -11.63 15.56 -11.97
N GLU A 151 -10.61 14.72 -12.06
CA GLU A 151 -9.21 15.17 -12.22
C GLU A 151 -8.93 15.75 -13.61
N GLN A 152 -9.66 15.31 -14.64
CA GLN A 152 -9.55 15.85 -16.00
C GLN A 152 -10.35 17.15 -16.20
N GLY A 153 -11.41 17.37 -15.43
CA GLY A 153 -12.25 18.57 -15.50
C GLY A 153 -11.82 19.75 -14.61
N GLY A 154 -10.85 19.55 -13.70
CA GLY A 154 -10.39 20.57 -12.74
C GLY A 154 -9.31 21.52 -13.25
N GLY A 155 -9.02 21.51 -14.55
CA GLY A 155 -8.12 22.47 -15.20
C GLY A 155 -8.89 23.63 -15.81
N SER A 156 -9.27 24.61 -15.00
CA SER A 156 -9.70 25.94 -15.46
C SER A 156 -9.31 26.98 -14.43
#